data_AF-A0A2V9S7S5-F1
#
_entry.id   AF-A0A2V9S7S5-F1
#
_cell.length_a   1.000
_cell.length_b   1.000
_cell.length_c   1.000
_cell.angle_alpha   90.00
_cell.angle_beta   90.00
_cell.angle_gamma   90.00
#
_symmetry.space_group_name_H-M   'P 1'
#
loop_
_entity.id
_entity.type
_entity.pdbx_description
1 polymer ?
#
loop_
_entity_poly.entity_id
_entity_poly.type
_entity_poly.pdbx_seq_one_letter_code
_entity_poly.pdbx_strand_id
1 'polypeptide(L)' 'MAKVFTIPVVPRVARRRRERTADSRYVDGQRLLVEAMRYLAQSDPVANRGAIALLSEHVRTRFRMSDSPLG' A
#
# COMPACT_ATOMS: atom_id res chain seq x y z
N MET A 1 28.98 41.12 -23.67
CA MET A 1 29.50 40.15 -22.69
C MET A 1 28.31 39.59 -21.91
N ALA A 2 27.93 38.33 -22.11
CA ALA A 2 26.71 37.77 -21.51
C ALA A 2 26.99 37.25 -20.09
N LYS A 3 26.21 37.69 -19.09
CA LYS A 3 26.28 37.16 -17.72
C LYS A 3 25.47 35.87 -17.65
N VAL A 4 26.16 34.75 -17.49
CA VAL A 4 25.54 33.46 -17.16
C VAL A 4 25.21 33.46 -15.68
N PHE A 5 23.92 33.37 -15.36
CA PHE A 5 23.45 33.17 -14.00
C PHE A 5 23.07 31.70 -13.84
N THR A 6 23.85 30.96 -13.04
CA THR A 6 23.51 29.60 -12.64
C THR A 6 22.63 29.69 -11.40
N ILE A 7 21.38 29.27 -11.51
CA ILE A 7 20.50 29.10 -10.35
C ILE A 7 20.81 27.71 -9.77
N PRO A 8 21.43 27.59 -8.58
CA PRO A 8 21.63 26.28 -7.96
C PRO A 8 20.27 25.75 -7.52
N VAL A 9 19.70 24.83 -8.29
CA VAL A 9 18.54 24.05 -7.85
C VAL A 9 19.06 23.00 -6.90
N VAL A 10 19.03 23.32 -5.60
CA VAL A 10 19.27 22.31 -4.56
C VAL A 10 18.17 21.26 -4.71
N PRO A 11 18.47 19.98 -4.95
CA PRO A 11 17.44 18.96 -4.92
C PRO A 11 16.74 19.08 -3.57
N ARG A 12 15.40 19.13 -3.54
CA ARG A 12 14.64 19.01 -2.30
C ARG A 12 14.86 17.59 -1.75
N VAL A 13 16.01 17.35 -1.11
CA VAL A 13 16.35 16.08 -0.44
C VAL A 13 15.48 15.86 0.79
N ALA A 14 14.81 16.91 1.27
CA ALA A 14 13.70 16.78 2.20
C ALA A 14 12.44 16.24 1.51
N ARG A 15 12.53 15.05 0.88
CA ARG A 15 11.41 14.12 1.01
C ARG A 15 11.32 13.88 2.50
N ARG A 16 10.42 14.60 3.20
CA ARG A 16 9.90 14.13 4.49
C ARG A 16 9.62 12.65 4.26
N ARG A 17 10.46 11.78 4.83
CA ARG A 17 10.04 10.42 5.12
C ARG A 17 8.81 10.67 5.98
N ARG A 18 7.61 10.63 5.37
CA ARG A 18 6.39 10.50 6.15
C ARG A 18 6.68 9.25 6.95
N GLU A 19 6.92 9.40 8.24
CA GLU A 19 6.73 8.30 9.17
C GLU A 19 5.30 7.87 8.93
N ARG A 20 5.15 6.81 8.14
CA ARG A 20 3.86 6.21 7.87
C ARG A 20 3.53 5.48 9.17
N THR A 21 2.92 6.21 10.09
CA THR A 21 2.27 5.63 11.24
C THR A 21 1.30 4.58 10.69
N ALA A 22 1.33 3.36 11.22
CA ALA A 22 0.31 2.37 10.92
C ALA A 22 -1.02 2.93 11.44
N ASP A 23 -1.74 3.65 10.58
CA ASP A 23 -3.07 4.14 10.88
C ASP A 23 -3.91 2.92 11.27
N SER A 24 -4.49 2.91 12.47
CA SER A 24 -5.23 1.74 12.97
C SER A 24 -6.33 1.32 11.99
N ARG A 25 -6.94 2.30 11.31
CA ARG A 25 -7.94 2.09 10.26
C ARG A 25 -7.40 1.28 9.07
N TYR A 26 -6.11 1.42 8.79
CA TYR A 26 -5.45 0.68 7.71
C TYR A 26 -5.23 -0.78 8.10
N VAL A 27 -4.87 -1.06 9.36
CA VAL A 27 -4.71 -2.43 9.88
C VAL A 27 -6.06 -3.14 10.00
N ASP A 28 -7.07 -2.43 10.50
CA ASP A 28 -8.42 -2.98 10.64
C ASP A 28 -9.05 -3.27 9.27
N GLY A 29 -8.82 -2.40 8.28
CA GLY A 29 -9.23 -2.63 6.89
C GLY A 29 -8.57 -3.86 6.26
N GLN A 30 -7.29 -4.11 6.54
CA GLN A 30 -6.62 -5.34 6.10
C GLN A 30 -7.25 -6.59 6.71
N ARG A 31 -7.46 -6.59 8.02
CA ARG A 31 -8.04 -7.72 8.75
C ARG A 31 -9.42 -8.06 8.21
N LEU A 32 -10.27 -7.05 8.02
CA LEU A 32 -11.62 -7.23 7.49
C LEU A 32 -11.62 -7.87 6.09
N LEU A 33 -10.71 -7.43 5.21
CA LEU A 33 -10.62 -7.98 3.85
C LEU A 33 -10.12 -9.42 3.83
N VAL A 34 -9.19 -9.78 4.72
CA VAL A 34 -8.73 -11.16 4.90
C VAL A 34 -9.87 -12.05 5.43
N GLU A 35 -10.63 -11.55 6.39
CA GLU A 35 -11.78 -12.27 6.94
C GLU A 35 -12.89 -12.47 5.91
N ALA A 36 -13.17 -11.46 5.07
CA ALA A 36 -14.09 -11.59 3.95
C ALA A 36 -13.65 -12.66 2.94
N MET A 37 -12.37 -12.71 2.58
CA MET A 37 -11.84 -13.78 1.72
C MET A 37 -11.97 -15.16 2.37
N ARG A 38 -11.73 -15.27 3.69
CA ARG A 38 -11.92 -16.52 4.43
C ARG A 38 -13.38 -16.98 4.38
N TYR A 39 -14.33 -16.07 4.59
CA TYR A 39 -15.76 -16.37 4.50
C TYR A 39 -16.16 -16.85 3.09
N LEU A 40 -15.67 -16.17 2.05
CA LEU A 40 -15.93 -16.57 0.66
C LEU A 40 -15.36 -17.94 0.32
N ALA A 41 -14.17 -18.27 0.83
CA ALA A 41 -13.54 -19.57 0.64
C ALA A 41 -14.26 -20.69 1.41
N GLN A 42 -14.81 -20.40 2.59
CA GLN A 42 -15.57 -21.37 3.40
C GLN A 42 -16.99 -21.62 2.87
N SER A 43 -17.62 -20.62 2.26
CA SER A 43 -18.98 -20.75 1.71
C SER A 43 -19.01 -21.54 0.40
N ASP A 44 -18.24 -21.10 -0.60
CA ASP A 44 -18.07 -21.82 -1.86
C ASP A 44 -16.82 -21.29 -2.61
N PRO A 45 -15.68 -21.99 -2.57
CA PRO A 45 -14.44 -21.50 -3.17
C PRO A 45 -14.47 -21.51 -4.70
N VAL A 46 -15.32 -22.34 -5.33
CA VAL A 46 -15.40 -22.45 -6.79
C VAL A 46 -16.24 -21.30 -7.34
N ALA A 47 -17.42 -21.08 -6.77
CA ALA A 47 -18.28 -19.97 -7.16
C ALA A 47 -17.65 -18.61 -6.84
N ASN A 48 -16.92 -18.49 -5.72
CA ASN A 48 -16.36 -17.21 -5.27
C ASN A 48 -14.94 -16.92 -5.76
N ARG A 49 -14.36 -17.75 -6.62
CA ARG A 49 -12.97 -17.61 -7.08
C ARG A 49 -12.65 -16.22 -7.64
N GLY A 50 -13.56 -15.63 -8.41
CA GLY A 50 -13.39 -14.29 -8.98
C GLY A 50 -13.34 -13.19 -7.92
N ALA A 51 -14.23 -13.26 -6.93
CA ALA A 51 -14.27 -12.31 -5.81
C ALA A 51 -13.00 -12.42 -4.95
N ILE A 52 -12.57 -13.65 -4.63
CA ILE A 52 -11.33 -13.89 -3.87
C ILE A 52 -10.12 -13.36 -4.64
N ALA A 53 -10.05 -13.55 -5.96
CA ALA A 53 -8.96 -13.04 -6.79
C ALA A 53 -8.89 -11.51 -6.78
N LEU A 54 -10.04 -10.84 -6.97
CA LEU A 54 -10.15 -9.38 -6.93
C LEU A 54 -9.70 -8.80 -5.58
N LEU A 55 -10.19 -9.39 -4.48
CA LEU A 55 -9.83 -8.97 -3.12
C LEU A 55 -8.35 -9.25 -2.83
N SER A 56 -7.82 -10.38 -3.28
CA SER A 56 -6.40 -10.72 -3.14
C SER A 56 -5.51 -9.74 -3.90
N GLU A 57 -5.90 -9.33 -5.10
CA GLU A 57 -5.18 -8.33 -5.88
C GLU A 57 -5.24 -6.96 -5.22
N HIS A 58 -6.42 -6.53 -4.75
CA HIS A 58 -6.55 -5.30 -3.98
C HIS A 58 -5.63 -5.31 -2.76
N VAL A 59 -5.62 -6.44 -2.04
CA VAL A 59 -4.78 -6.59 -0.86
C VAL A 59 -3.30 -6.48 -1.21
N ARG A 60 -2.82 -7.21 -2.24
CA ARG A 60 -1.41 -7.20 -2.64
C ARG A 60 -0.93 -5.84 -3.18
N THR A 61 -1.80 -5.11 -3.89
CA THR A 61 -1.43 -3.85 -4.55
C THR A 61 -1.54 -2.65 -3.60
N ARG A 62 -2.53 -2.65 -2.69
CA ARG A 62 -2.78 -1.55 -1.76
C ARG A 62 -2.09 -1.77 -0.41
N PHE A 63 -1.97 -3.02 0.04
CA PHE A 63 -1.22 -3.41 1.22
C PHE A 63 0.07 -4.10 0.78
N ARG A 64 1.11 -3.31 0.47
CA ARG A 64 2.41 -3.89 0.11
C ARG A 64 3.02 -4.61 1.32
N MET A 65 3.32 -5.89 1.13
CA MET A 65 4.05 -6.78 2.05
C MET A 65 5.48 -6.31 2.39
N SER A 66 5.98 -5.27 1.72
CA SER A 66 7.30 -4.66 1.97
C SER A 66 7.30 -3.56 3.04
N ASP A 67 6.15 -3.27 3.66
CA ASP A 67 6.09 -2.55 4.93
C ASP A 67 6.57 -3.48 6.06
N SER A 68 7.83 -3.93 5.99
CA SER A 68 8.52 -4.39 7.21
C SER A 68 8.70 -3.13 8.06
N PRO A 69 8.16 -3.07 9.29
CA PRO A 69 8.40 -1.95 10.16
C PRO A 69 9.85 -2.05 10.63
N LEU A 70 10.76 -1.48 9.83
CA LEU A 70 12.20 -1.34 10.10
C LEU A 70 13.00 -2.65 10.06
N GLY A 71 13.99 -2.68 9.17
CA GLY A 71 15.35 -2.99 9.57
C GLY A 71 16.03 -1.68 9.96
#